data_AF-A0A833ZXE9-F1
#
_entry.id   AF-A0A833ZXE9-F1
#
_cell.length_a   1.000
_cell.length_b   1.000
_cell.length_c   1.000
_cell.angle_alpha   90.00
_cell.angle_beta   90.00
_cell.angle_gamma   90.00
#
_symmetry.space_group_name_H-M   'P 1'
#
loop_
_entity.id
_entity.type
_entity.pdbx_description
1 polymer ?
#
loop_
_entity_poly.entity_id
_entity_poly.type
_entity_poly.pdbx_seq_one_letter_code
_entity_poly.pdbx_strand_id
1 'polypeptide(L)'
;MASPRELTQNPLKKIWMPYSNGRPALHACQRGVCMTNCPTLIVMVGLPARGKTYISKKLTRYLNWIGVPTREFNVGQYRRSVVRTYTSFEFFLPDNEEGLRIRK
;
A
#
# COMPACT_ATOMS: atom_id res chain seq x y z
N MET A 1 10.68 29.99 31.89
CA MET A 1 11.20 28.65 32.27
C MET A 1 10.28 27.60 31.67
N ALA A 2 10.77 26.65 30.88
CA ALA A 2 9.94 25.58 30.34
C ALA A 2 9.57 24.61 31.47
N SER A 3 8.28 24.31 31.65
CA SER A 3 7.83 23.33 32.65
C SER A 3 8.42 21.95 32.34
N PRO A 4 8.76 21.14 33.37
CA PRO A 4 9.19 19.76 33.16
C PRO A 4 8.15 18.99 32.33
N ARG A 5 8.61 18.17 31.37
CA ARG A 5 7.71 17.32 30.58
C ARG A 5 7.31 16.11 31.42
N GLU A 6 6.04 16.02 31.79
CA GLU A 6 5.49 14.84 32.43
C GLU A 6 5.34 13.70 31.40
N LEU A 7 5.63 12.47 31.82
CA LEU A 7 5.47 11.26 30.99
C LEU A 7 4.50 10.31 31.67
N THR A 8 3.62 9.69 30.89
CA THR A 8 2.73 8.60 31.34
C THR A 8 3.01 7.34 30.54
N GLN A 9 2.94 6.17 31.17
CA GLN A 9 3.14 4.90 30.48
C GLN A 9 1.81 4.38 29.93
N ASN A 10 1.78 4.01 28.64
CA ASN A 10 0.63 3.32 28.07
C ASN A 10 0.50 1.92 28.70
N PRO A 11 -0.64 1.56 29.32
CA PRO A 11 -0.78 0.29 30.04
C PRO A 11 -0.71 -0.94 29.14
N LEU A 12 -1.06 -0.82 27.85
CA LEU A 12 -1.06 -1.92 26.87
C LEU A 12 0.31 -2.06 26.20
N LYS A 13 0.82 -0.96 25.63
CA LYS A 13 2.07 -0.98 24.85
C LYS A 13 3.31 -0.81 25.71
N LYS A 14 3.15 -0.40 26.97
CA LYS A 14 4.23 -0.06 27.92
C LYS A 14 5.20 1.02 27.42
N ILE A 15 4.78 1.80 26.42
CA ILE A 15 5.53 2.93 25.86
C ILE A 15 5.27 4.17 26.71
N TRP A 16 6.33 4.88 27.08
CA TRP A 16 6.23 6.19 27.74
C TRP A 16 5.85 7.26 26.72
N MET A 17 4.74 7.95 26.98
CA MET A 17 4.20 9.00 26.12
C MET A 17 4.18 10.32 26.90
N PRO A 18 4.50 11.46 26.26
CA PRO A 18 4.39 12.76 26.90
C PRO A 18 2.95 13.01 27.37
N TYR A 19 2.80 13.66 28.50
CA TYR A 19 1.53 14.02 29.13
C TYR A 19 1.46 15.54 29.26
N SER A 20 0.37 16.15 28.78
CA SER A 20 0.18 17.60 28.84
C SER A 20 -1.31 17.95 28.91
N ASN A 21 -1.70 18.92 29.74
CA ASN A 21 -3.07 19.42 29.84
C ASN A 21 -4.12 18.32 30.12
N GLY A 22 -3.82 17.41 31.06
CA GLY A 22 -4.75 16.37 31.51
C GLY A 22 -4.98 15.22 30.51
N ARG A 23 -4.23 15.18 29.40
CA ARG A 23 -4.33 14.13 28.38
C ARG A 23 -2.93 13.71 27.92
N PRO A 24 -2.75 12.44 27.47
CA PRO A 24 -1.55 12.06 26.74
C PRO A 24 -1.39 13.03 25.57
N ALA A 25 -0.23 13.68 25.47
CA ALA A 25 0.15 14.49 24.34
C ALA A 25 0.30 13.53 23.14
N LEU A 26 -0.81 13.30 22.42
CA LEU A 26 -0.77 12.75 21.08
C LEU A 26 0.26 13.59 20.32
N HIS A 27 1.16 12.94 19.59
CA HIS A 27 2.18 13.63 18.80
C HIS A 27 1.50 14.73 17.95
N ALA A 28 1.49 15.96 18.44
CA ALA A 28 0.90 17.12 17.77
C ALA A 28 1.73 17.55 16.55
N CYS A 29 2.81 16.81 16.27
CA CYS A 29 3.46 16.83 14.99
C CYS A 29 2.97 15.60 14.22
N GLN A 30 1.85 15.75 13.51
CA GLN A 30 1.76 15.17 12.17
C GLN A 30 2.90 15.81 11.37
N ARG A 31 4.13 15.31 11.55
CA ARG A 31 5.29 15.77 10.81
C ARG A 31 4.91 15.66 9.35
N GLY A 32 4.90 16.80 8.66
CA GLY A 32 4.80 16.86 7.21
C GLY A 32 5.68 15.76 6.63
N VAL A 33 5.13 15.05 5.64
CA VAL A 33 5.70 13.87 4.98
C VAL A 33 7.23 13.90 5.04
N CYS A 34 7.81 13.22 6.03
CA CYS A 34 9.25 13.01 6.02
C CYS A 34 9.55 12.28 4.73
N MET A 35 10.52 12.75 3.94
CA MET A 35 10.81 12.21 2.60
C MET A 35 11.06 10.69 2.61
N THR A 36 11.39 10.11 3.77
CA THR A 36 11.58 8.68 4.00
C THR A 36 10.31 7.86 4.25
N ASN A 37 9.15 8.50 4.49
CA ASN A 37 7.84 7.84 4.66
C ASN A 37 6.81 8.32 3.62
N CYS A 38 7.27 8.67 2.41
CA CYS A 38 6.37 8.85 1.28
C CYS A 38 5.75 7.50 0.88
N PRO A 39 4.46 7.43 0.51
CA PRO A 39 3.88 6.23 -0.08
C PRO A 39 4.67 5.80 -1.34
N THR A 40 5.09 4.54 -1.40
CA THR A 40 5.90 4.00 -2.51
C THR A 40 5.05 3.13 -3.43
N LEU A 41 5.14 3.36 -4.74
CA LEU A 41 4.53 2.51 -5.77
C LEU A 41 5.57 1.57 -6.36
N ILE A 42 5.35 0.25 -6.23
CA ILE A 42 6.20 -0.78 -6.83
C ILE A 42 5.55 -1.27 -8.11
N VAL A 43 6.15 -0.95 -9.26
CA VAL A 43 5.64 -1.32 -10.58
C VAL A 43 6.32 -2.60 -11.08
N MET A 44 5.54 -3.65 -11.30
CA MET A 44 6.04 -4.92 -11.84
C MET A 44 6.04 -4.88 -13.37
N VAL A 45 7.21 -5.07 -13.98
CA VAL A 45 7.38 -5.08 -15.45
C VAL A 45 7.74 -6.47 -15.99
N GLY A 46 7.42 -6.73 -17.25
CA GLY A 46 7.86 -7.93 -17.97
C GLY A 46 6.74 -8.73 -18.65
N LEU A 47 7.11 -9.67 -19.52
CA LEU A 47 6.22 -10.51 -20.32
C LEU A 47 5.25 -11.37 -19.47
N PRO A 48 4.08 -11.77 -20.02
CA PRO A 48 3.16 -12.68 -19.32
C PRO A 48 3.87 -13.96 -18.85
N ALA A 49 3.34 -14.58 -17.79
CA ALA A 49 3.89 -15.77 -17.13
C ALA A 49 5.31 -15.64 -16.49
N ARG A 50 5.91 -14.45 -16.41
CA ARG A 50 7.23 -14.22 -15.77
C ARG A 50 7.20 -14.04 -14.23
N GLY A 51 6.23 -14.63 -13.53
CA GLY A 51 6.21 -14.60 -12.06
C GLY A 51 5.88 -13.25 -11.40
N LYS A 52 5.51 -12.21 -12.17
CA LYS A 52 5.14 -10.89 -11.62
C LYS A 52 4.10 -10.95 -10.50
N THR A 53 2.99 -11.67 -10.73
CA THR A 53 1.93 -11.86 -9.72
C THR A 53 2.42 -12.65 -8.51
N TYR A 54 3.29 -13.64 -8.72
CA TYR A 54 3.87 -14.43 -7.62
C TYR A 54 4.72 -13.54 -6.71
N ILE A 55 5.62 -12.75 -7.30
CA ILE A 55 6.49 -11.83 -6.56
C ILE A 55 5.66 -10.77 -5.83
N SER A 56 4.69 -10.15 -6.51
CA SER A 56 3.82 -9.13 -5.91
C SER A 56 3.07 -9.64 -4.68
N LYS A 57 2.47 -10.84 -4.75
CA LYS A 57 1.79 -11.47 -3.61
C LYS A 57 2.74 -11.81 -2.46
N LYS A 58 3.90 -12.38 -2.78
CA LYS A 58 4.91 -12.76 -1.77
C LYS A 58 5.45 -11.53 -1.04
N LEU A 59 5.71 -10.45 -1.78
CA LEU A 59 6.17 -9.18 -1.25
C LEU A 59 5.10 -8.52 -0.37
N THR A 60 3.86 -8.43 -0.86
CA THR A 60 2.73 -7.85 -0.10
C THR A 60 2.51 -8.60 1.21
N ARG A 61 2.57 -9.94 1.20
CA ARG A 61 2.45 -10.75 2.42
C ARG A 61 3.58 -10.46 3.41
N TYR A 62 4.82 -10.40 2.93
CA TYR A 62 5.98 -10.14 3.78
C TYR A 62 5.93 -8.74 4.40
N LEU A 63 5.62 -7.72 3.60
CA LEU A 63 5.54 -6.33 4.07
C LEU A 63 4.44 -6.16 5.12
N ASN A 64 3.27 -6.74 4.90
CA ASN A 64 2.21 -6.71 5.91
C ASN A 64 2.59 -7.48 7.18
N TRP A 65 3.32 -8.60 7.06
CA TRP A 65 3.79 -9.37 8.22
C TRP A 65 4.75 -8.58 9.12
N ILE A 66 5.65 -7.77 8.54
CA ILE A 66 6.55 -6.90 9.31
C ILE A 66 5.88 -5.58 9.77
N GLY A 67 4.59 -5.37 9.46
CA GLY A 67 3.82 -4.20 9.89
C GLY A 67 3.83 -3.01 8.92
N VAL A 68 4.30 -3.20 7.67
CA VAL A 68 4.23 -2.17 6.61
C VAL A 68 2.94 -2.36 5.82
N PRO A 69 1.96 -1.43 5.92
CA PRO A 69 0.67 -1.58 5.26
C PRO A 69 0.84 -1.55 3.73
N THR A 70 0.57 -2.68 3.08
CA THR A 70 0.82 -2.85 1.64
C THR A 70 -0.38 -3.51 0.96
N ARG A 71 -0.69 -3.09 -0.27
CA ARG A 71 -1.78 -3.66 -1.09
C ARG A 71 -1.27 -3.99 -2.50
N GLU A 72 -1.74 -5.11 -3.06
CA GLU A 72 -1.51 -5.49 -4.45
C GLU A 72 -2.59 -4.87 -5.36
N PHE A 73 -2.18 -4.31 -6.49
CA PHE A 73 -3.08 -3.84 -7.54
C PHE A 73 -2.82 -4.64 -8.82
N ASN A 74 -3.69 -5.61 -9.12
CA ASN A 74 -3.55 -6.47 -10.28
C ASN A 74 -4.49 -6.05 -11.42
N VAL A 75 -3.96 -5.42 -12.46
CA VAL A 75 -4.74 -4.95 -13.63
C VAL A 75 -5.53 -6.09 -14.30
N GLY A 76 -5.04 -7.33 -14.24
CA GLY A 76 -5.75 -8.50 -14.77
C GLY A 76 -6.98 -8.91 -13.96
N GLN A 77 -7.09 -8.53 -12.68
CA GLN A 77 -8.33 -8.66 -11.90
C GLN A 77 -9.35 -7.61 -12.32
N TYR A 78 -8.95 -6.34 -12.45
CA TYR A 78 -9.81 -5.26 -12.94
C TYR A 78 -10.36 -5.55 -14.34
N ARG A 79 -9.52 -6.05 -15.25
CA ARG A 79 -9.99 -6.47 -16.57
C ARG A 79 -11.09 -7.53 -16.49
N ARG A 80 -10.97 -8.52 -15.60
CA ARG A 80 -11.97 -9.59 -15.42
C ARG A 80 -13.25 -9.11 -14.75
N SER A 81 -13.22 -8.05 -13.96
CA SER A 81 -14.46 -7.46 -13.42
C SER A 81 -15.22 -6.67 -14.48
N VAL A 82 -14.53 -6.08 -15.44
CA VAL A 82 -15.15 -5.30 -16.53
C VAL A 82 -15.61 -6.22 -17.68
N VAL A 83 -14.79 -7.18 -18.08
CA VAL A 83 -15.08 -8.13 -19.15
C VAL A 83 -15.65 -9.42 -18.56
N ARG A 84 -16.97 -9.57 -18.61
CA ARG A 84 -17.70 -10.73 -18.03
C ARG A 84 -17.36 -12.07 -18.68
N THR A 85 -17.04 -12.07 -19.98
CA THR A 85 -16.78 -13.28 -20.76
C THR A 85 -15.46 -13.13 -21.48
N TYR A 86 -14.48 -13.94 -21.07
CA TYR A 86 -13.21 -14.05 -21.78
C TYR A 86 -13.34 -15.14 -22.83
N THR A 87 -13.40 -14.76 -24.10
CA THR A 87 -13.64 -15.68 -25.23
C THR A 87 -12.33 -16.18 -25.85
N SER A 88 -11.39 -15.27 -26.17
CA SER A 88 -10.19 -15.64 -26.95
C SER A 88 -8.97 -14.77 -26.63
N PHE A 89 -7.80 -15.20 -27.13
CA PHE A 89 -6.56 -14.43 -27.08
C PHE A 89 -6.58 -13.17 -27.96
N GLU A 90 -7.56 -13.06 -28.87
CA GLU A 90 -7.70 -11.93 -29.80
C GLU A 90 -7.92 -10.60 -29.05
N PHE A 91 -8.41 -10.67 -27.82
CA PHE A 91 -8.47 -9.52 -26.92
C PHE A 91 -7.11 -8.80 -26.75
N PHE A 92 -6.01 -9.54 -26.80
CA PHE A 92 -4.67 -8.98 -26.58
C PHE A 92 -3.96 -8.54 -27.84
N LEU A 93 -4.52 -8.82 -29.03
CA LEU A 93 -3.92 -8.41 -30.29
C LEU A 93 -3.75 -6.88 -30.33
N PRO A 94 -2.67 -6.39 -30.97
CA PRO A 94 -2.43 -4.95 -31.09
C PRO A 94 -3.50 -4.26 -31.95
N ASP A 95 -4.07 -4.99 -32.91
CA ASP A 95 -5.07 -4.47 -33.86
C ASP A 95 -6.47 -4.32 -33.24
N ASN A 96 -6.68 -4.90 -32.05
CA ASN A 96 -7.95 -4.80 -31.34
C ASN A 96 -8.04 -3.49 -30.54
N GLU A 97 -8.62 -2.45 -31.18
CA GLU A 97 -8.81 -1.14 -30.56
C GLU A 97 -9.68 -1.18 -29.31
N GLU A 98 -10.77 -1.96 -29.31
CA GLU A 98 -11.68 -2.08 -28.16
C GLU A 98 -10.97 -2.70 -26.96
N GLY A 99 -10.25 -3.80 -27.21
CA GLY A 99 -9.40 -4.45 -26.21
C GLY A 99 -8.29 -3.53 -25.70
N LEU A 100 -7.73 -2.66 -26.55
CA LEU A 100 -6.75 -1.66 -26.13
C LEU A 100 -7.39 -0.56 -25.26
N ARG A 101 -8.60 -0.09 -25.59
CA ARG A 101 -9.35 0.90 -24.80
C ARG A 101 -9.69 0.36 -23.40
N ILE A 102 -10.09 -0.90 -23.29
CA ILE A 102 -10.39 -1.55 -21.99
C ILE A 102 -9.11 -1.77 -21.14
N ARG A 103 -7.94 -1.89 -21.79
CA ARG A 103 -6.65 -2.07 -21.11
C ARG A 103 -6.00 -0.76 -20.63
N LYS A 104 -6.45 0.39 -21.14
CA LYS A 104 -6.00 1.73 -20.72
C LYS A 104 -6.69 2.15 -19.43
#